data_AF-A0A1Q8BAC8-F1
#
_entry.id   AF-A0A1Q8BAC8-F1
#
_cell.length_a   1.000
_cell.length_b   1.000
_cell.length_c   1.000
_cell.angle_alpha   90.00
_cell.angle_beta   90.00
_cell.angle_gamma   90.00
#
_symmetry.space_group_name_H-M   'P 1'
#
loop_
_entity.id
_entity.type
_entity.pdbx_description
1 polymer ?
#
loop_
_entity_poly.entity_id
_entity_poly.type
_entity_poly.pdbx_seq_one_letter_code
_entity_poly.pdbx_strand_id
1 'polypeptide(L)'
;MDKDLLRRQIVDEIQAEFDTKLRQAKRQKEQAEGELEAASERWRTEKRRMNAEIDRLEAALVDAKAAAARKQPQSDSGRKPASPDPLAVARIQEAADEKLKKATAEWERERGQLKSQINRLEGAVAEAIARASNPLRSTQPMKEQFEIELNRVAQEKTEIEQAFLRAKTQWEQEKLKITGEMVKLRRAAQIMGQPLPKEDKPDVNPKTRDLENQLKESHAKWSAEREQLAKEIHRLEQVSRHWDIERRQLNDHAGQLQQAFVKAQAQIQTYEAAARAPKPSEAQVEQLRREKEGLQKELQETRRAWEAERQQLKTEIERLEGQIQRVSESQDRVSKEIVDQLRKQYEQRLQEAIQEKNQLAGQLQSANALLQAERTPRNAMQTENSGFDITAIEAEVSRVESLIKEVVALMDDPDTELSTIIRKNVEKAELDAYLKGIMFAFGRSK
;
A
#
# COMPACT_ATOMS: atom_id res chain seq x y z
N MET A 1 9.64 5.38 39.41
CA MET A 1 9.23 5.66 38.02
C MET A 1 10.31 5.13 37.10
N ASP A 2 9.97 4.23 36.20
CA ASP A 2 10.94 3.64 35.26
C ASP A 2 11.42 4.69 34.27
N LYS A 3 12.74 4.92 34.26
CA LYS A 3 13.39 5.83 33.32
C LYS A 3 13.18 5.40 31.86
N ASP A 4 12.96 4.11 31.63
CA ASP A 4 12.74 3.55 30.29
C ASP A 4 11.35 3.87 29.75
N LEU A 5 10.32 3.92 30.62
CA LEU A 5 8.99 4.39 30.22
C LEU A 5 9.02 5.86 29.81
N LEU A 6 9.73 6.71 30.55
CA LEU A 6 9.87 8.13 30.22
C LEU A 6 10.63 8.33 28.90
N ARG A 7 11.71 7.58 28.68
CA ARG A 7 12.47 7.62 27.41
C ARG A 7 11.63 7.21 26.22
N ARG A 8 10.82 6.15 26.37
CA ARG A 8 9.92 5.68 25.32
C ARG A 8 8.85 6.73 24.99
N GLN A 9 8.26 7.35 26.02
CA GLN A 9 7.27 8.41 25.84
C GLN A 9 7.86 9.62 25.09
N ILE A 10 9.09 10.05 25.43
CA ILE A 10 9.77 11.16 24.74
C ILE A 10 10.06 10.80 23.28
N VAL A 11 10.51 9.58 23.00
CA VAL A 11 10.76 9.13 21.61
C VAL A 11 9.47 9.09 20.80
N ASP A 12 8.38 8.57 21.37
CA ASP A 12 7.08 8.51 20.72
C ASP A 12 6.51 9.91 20.44
N GLU A 13 6.69 10.86 21.36
CA GLU A 13 6.28 12.26 21.20
C GLU A 13 7.09 12.98 20.13
N ILE A 14 8.42 12.84 20.14
CA ILE A 14 9.31 13.37 19.10
C ILE A 14 8.93 12.80 17.74
N GLN A 15 8.67 11.49 17.65
CA GLN A 15 8.28 10.85 16.40
C GLN A 15 6.92 11.36 15.89
N ALA A 16 5.95 11.56 16.78
CA ALA A 16 4.66 12.14 16.43
C ALA A 16 4.79 13.60 15.93
N GLU A 17 5.66 14.41 16.53
CA GLU A 17 5.94 15.76 16.04
C GLU A 17 6.60 15.76 14.66
N PHE A 18 7.58 14.88 14.44
CA PHE A 18 8.24 14.73 13.14
C PHE A 18 7.26 14.31 12.05
N ASP A 19 6.39 13.33 12.33
CA ASP A 19 5.37 12.89 11.38
C ASP A 19 4.36 14.00 11.06
N THR A 20 4.01 14.81 12.06
CA THR A 20 3.11 15.97 11.87
C THR A 20 3.77 17.02 10.98
N LYS A 21 5.03 17.38 11.24
CA LYS A 21 5.81 18.32 10.41
C LYS A 21 5.99 17.78 8.99
N LEU A 22 6.24 16.48 8.83
CA LEU A 22 6.37 15.84 7.52
C LEU A 22 5.07 15.88 6.72
N ARG A 23 3.93 15.62 7.37
CA ARG A 23 2.59 15.76 6.73
C ARG A 23 2.30 17.20 6.34
N GLN A 24 2.64 18.17 7.19
CA GLN A 24 2.46 19.59 6.88
C GLN A 24 3.34 20.02 5.70
N ALA A 25 4.62 19.61 5.68
CA ALA A 25 5.53 19.89 4.57
C ALA A 25 5.04 19.27 3.25
N LYS A 26 4.51 18.03 3.29
CA LYS A 26 3.89 17.39 2.11
C LYS A 26 2.67 18.17 1.60
N ARG A 27 1.79 18.63 2.49
CA ARG A 27 0.64 19.47 2.12
C ARG A 27 1.07 20.80 1.50
N GLN A 28 2.09 21.46 2.07
CA GLN A 28 2.63 22.71 1.52
C GLN A 28 3.25 22.49 0.13
N LYS A 29 3.97 21.37 -0.05
CA LYS A 29 4.52 20.99 -1.36
C LYS A 29 3.41 20.79 -2.39
N GLU A 30 2.39 20.00 -2.07
CA GLU A 30 1.27 19.71 -2.96
C GLU A 30 0.47 20.98 -3.30
N GLN A 31 0.30 21.89 -2.33
CA GLN A 31 -0.31 23.20 -2.57
C GLN A 31 0.54 24.05 -3.54
N ALA A 32 1.86 24.11 -3.35
CA ALA A 32 2.74 24.86 -4.23
C ALA A 32 2.80 24.27 -5.67
N GLU A 33 2.77 22.94 -5.80
CA GLU A 33 2.68 22.25 -7.09
C GLU A 33 1.35 22.58 -7.80
N GLY A 34 0.22 22.56 -7.08
CA GLY A 34 -1.08 22.95 -7.61
C GLY A 34 -1.17 24.42 -8.04
N GLU A 35 -0.59 25.35 -7.27
CA GLU A 35 -0.51 26.77 -7.63
C GLU A 35 0.32 26.99 -8.91
N LEU A 36 1.42 26.24 -9.06
CA LEU A 36 2.28 26.30 -10.24
C LEU A 36 1.58 25.73 -11.48
N GLU A 37 0.87 24.62 -11.34
CA GLU A 37 0.07 24.05 -12.44
C GLU A 37 -1.05 25.01 -12.87
N ALA A 38 -1.80 25.58 -11.93
CA ALA A 38 -2.83 26.57 -12.20
C ALA A 38 -2.27 27.84 -12.88
N ALA A 39 -1.10 28.32 -12.45
CA ALA A 39 -0.42 29.44 -13.11
C ALA A 39 -0.01 29.09 -14.55
N SER A 40 0.48 27.87 -14.77
CA SER A 40 0.86 27.37 -16.09
C SER A 40 -0.34 27.24 -17.03
N GLU A 41 -1.50 26.78 -16.53
CA GLU A 41 -2.75 26.74 -17.29
C GLU A 41 -3.29 28.12 -17.66
N ARG A 42 -3.23 29.08 -16.73
CA ARG A 42 -3.58 30.49 -17.01
C ARG A 42 -2.69 31.05 -18.11
N TRP A 43 -1.39 30.79 -18.06
CA TRP A 43 -0.45 31.20 -19.09
C TRP A 43 -0.77 30.58 -20.46
N ARG A 44 -1.02 29.26 -20.53
CA ARG A 44 -1.42 28.59 -21.79
C ARG A 44 -2.73 29.14 -22.35
N THR A 45 -3.67 29.49 -21.49
CA THR A 45 -4.96 30.06 -21.89
C THR A 45 -4.80 31.49 -22.41
N GLU A 46 -4.02 32.32 -21.73
CA GLU A 46 -3.71 33.67 -22.19
C GLU A 46 -2.91 33.65 -23.51
N LYS A 47 -1.96 32.72 -23.65
CA LYS A 47 -1.24 32.52 -24.93
C LYS A 47 -2.19 32.15 -26.07
N ARG A 48 -3.15 31.23 -25.83
CA ARG A 48 -4.18 30.88 -26.83
C ARG A 48 -5.05 32.08 -27.19
N ARG A 49 -5.44 32.88 -26.19
CA ARG A 49 -6.21 34.12 -26.38
C ARG A 49 -5.44 35.15 -27.23
N MET A 50 -4.18 35.41 -26.90
CA MET A 50 -3.33 36.34 -27.66
C MET A 50 -3.11 35.86 -29.10
N ASN A 51 -2.88 34.57 -29.32
CA ASN A 51 -2.76 34.02 -30.67
C ASN A 51 -4.06 34.19 -31.47
N ALA A 52 -5.23 33.94 -30.86
CA ALA A 52 -6.52 34.15 -31.53
C ALA A 52 -6.76 35.64 -31.87
N GLU A 53 -6.29 36.56 -31.02
CA GLU A 53 -6.36 38.00 -31.32
C GLU A 53 -5.41 38.39 -32.47
N ILE A 54 -4.21 37.80 -32.53
CA ILE A 54 -3.29 37.96 -33.67
C ILE A 54 -3.96 37.48 -34.96
N ASP A 55 -4.50 36.27 -34.98
CA ASP A 55 -5.19 35.71 -36.16
C ASP A 55 -6.37 36.61 -36.60
N ARG A 56 -7.11 37.16 -35.63
CA ARG A 56 -8.22 38.10 -35.90
C ARG A 56 -7.73 39.41 -36.51
N LEU A 57 -6.66 39.99 -35.97
CA LEU A 57 -6.07 41.23 -36.49
C LEU A 57 -5.46 41.02 -37.89
N GLU A 58 -4.82 39.88 -38.12
CA GLU A 58 -4.29 39.49 -39.43
C GLU A 58 -5.42 39.33 -40.46
N ALA A 59 -6.51 38.65 -40.11
CA ALA A 59 -7.69 38.53 -40.96
C ALA A 59 -8.31 39.91 -41.28
N ALA A 60 -8.46 40.77 -40.28
CA ALA A 60 -8.97 42.13 -40.47
C ALA A 60 -8.07 42.98 -41.39
N LEU A 61 -6.74 42.80 -41.32
CA LEU A 61 -5.79 43.45 -42.22
C LEU A 61 -5.93 42.94 -43.66
N VAL A 62 -6.14 41.64 -43.87
CA VAL A 62 -6.38 41.06 -45.19
C VAL A 62 -7.68 41.59 -45.78
N ASP A 63 -8.76 41.62 -45.00
CA ASP A 63 -10.05 42.16 -45.43
C ASP A 63 -9.98 43.67 -45.74
N ALA A 64 -9.28 44.45 -44.92
CA ALA A 64 -9.06 45.87 -45.17
C ALA A 64 -8.27 46.10 -46.47
N LYS A 65 -7.22 45.32 -46.73
CA LYS A 65 -6.46 45.36 -47.99
C LYS A 65 -7.33 44.97 -49.19
N ALA A 66 -8.15 43.93 -49.07
CA ALA A 66 -9.06 43.49 -50.13
C ALA A 66 -10.16 44.52 -50.41
N ALA A 67 -10.72 45.15 -49.36
CA ALA A 67 -11.70 46.22 -49.48
C ALA A 67 -11.10 47.49 -50.11
N ALA A 68 -9.85 47.85 -49.76
CA ALA A 68 -9.13 48.96 -50.38
C ALA A 68 -8.87 48.69 -51.88
N ALA A 69 -8.46 47.47 -52.24
CA ALA A 69 -8.27 47.08 -53.63
C ALA A 69 -9.59 47.10 -54.43
N ARG A 70 -10.71 46.65 -53.85
CA ARG A 70 -12.04 46.67 -54.49
C ARG A 70 -12.63 48.07 -54.63
N LYS A 71 -12.29 49.00 -53.72
CA LYS A 71 -12.70 50.40 -53.80
C LYS A 71 -11.84 51.24 -54.76
N GLN A 72 -10.88 50.64 -55.47
CA GLN A 72 -10.20 51.27 -56.59
C GLN A 72 -11.05 51.01 -57.85
N PRO A 73 -11.97 51.92 -58.23
CA PRO A 73 -12.80 51.70 -59.39
C PRO A 73 -11.92 51.97 -60.61
N GLN A 74 -11.82 51.00 -61.52
CA GLN A 74 -11.46 51.28 -62.91
C GLN A 74 -12.61 52.06 -63.55
N SER A 75 -12.72 53.35 -63.25
CA SER A 75 -13.67 54.25 -63.92
C SER A 75 -13.02 55.58 -64.26
N ASP A 76 -13.00 55.85 -65.55
CA ASP A 76 -12.95 57.15 -66.21
C ASP A 76 -11.77 58.10 -66.00
N SER A 77 -11.03 58.20 -67.10
CA SER A 77 -10.02 59.16 -67.54
C SER A 77 -10.45 60.64 -67.56
N GLY A 78 -11.32 61.13 -66.65
CA GLY A 78 -11.86 62.51 -66.81
C GLY A 78 -12.20 63.32 -65.57
N ARG A 79 -12.29 62.74 -64.37
CA ARG A 79 -12.57 63.52 -63.15
C ARG A 79 -11.48 63.27 -62.13
N LYS A 80 -10.62 64.28 -61.93
CA LYS A 80 -9.72 64.41 -60.77
C LYS A 80 -10.48 63.87 -59.54
N PRO A 81 -10.08 62.73 -58.94
CA PRO A 81 -10.61 62.37 -57.64
C PRO A 81 -10.28 63.55 -56.74
N ALA A 82 -11.29 64.14 -56.10
CA ALA A 82 -11.07 65.14 -55.08
C ALA A 82 -10.08 64.51 -54.11
N SER A 83 -8.84 65.01 -54.14
CA SER A 83 -7.75 64.51 -53.32
C SER A 83 -8.30 64.45 -51.90
N PRO A 84 -8.26 63.29 -51.21
CA PRO A 84 -8.74 63.20 -49.85
C PRO A 84 -8.13 64.35 -49.08
N ASP A 85 -9.00 65.17 -48.49
CA ASP A 85 -8.62 66.44 -47.86
C ASP A 85 -7.34 66.21 -47.05
N PRO A 86 -6.21 66.83 -47.43
CA PRO A 86 -4.91 66.54 -46.82
C PRO A 86 -4.94 66.74 -45.31
N LEU A 87 -5.85 67.58 -44.81
CA LEU A 87 -6.11 67.77 -43.39
C LEU A 87 -6.75 66.54 -42.72
N ALA A 88 -7.65 65.83 -43.39
CA ALA A 88 -8.26 64.61 -42.86
C ALA A 88 -7.26 63.46 -42.80
N VAL A 89 -6.41 63.32 -43.82
CA VAL A 89 -5.33 62.32 -43.82
C VAL A 89 -4.30 62.63 -42.74
N ALA A 90 -3.90 63.89 -42.59
CA ALA A 90 -2.99 64.32 -41.53
C ALA A 90 -3.54 64.01 -40.13
N ARG A 91 -4.85 64.24 -39.88
CA ARG A 91 -5.49 63.90 -38.60
C ARG A 91 -5.53 62.39 -38.32
N ILE A 92 -5.76 61.57 -39.34
CA ILE A 92 -5.74 60.10 -39.19
C ILE A 92 -4.32 59.62 -38.91
N GLN A 93 -3.32 60.18 -39.59
CA GLN A 93 -1.91 59.91 -39.36
C GLN A 93 -1.50 60.28 -37.93
N GLU A 94 -1.87 61.49 -37.48
CA GLU A 94 -1.58 61.98 -36.14
C GLU A 94 -2.25 61.12 -35.06
N ALA A 95 -3.52 60.73 -35.25
CA ALA A 95 -4.23 59.83 -34.34
C ALA A 95 -3.62 58.41 -34.31
N ALA A 96 -3.10 57.91 -35.44
CA ALA A 96 -2.39 56.64 -35.50
C ALA A 96 -1.03 56.73 -34.79
N ASP A 97 -0.29 57.81 -34.99
CA ASP A 97 0.99 58.08 -34.33
C ASP A 97 0.81 58.25 -32.81
N GLU A 98 -0.26 58.91 -32.36
CA GLU A 98 -0.60 59.00 -30.94
C GLU A 98 -0.94 57.65 -30.33
N LYS A 99 -1.72 56.81 -31.03
CA LYS A 99 -2.02 55.44 -30.58
C LYS A 99 -0.76 54.60 -30.49
N LEU A 100 0.13 54.71 -31.49
CA LEU A 100 1.40 53.99 -31.50
C LEU A 100 2.29 54.46 -30.34
N LYS A 101 2.40 55.77 -30.11
CA LYS A 101 3.13 56.33 -28.94
C LYS A 101 2.57 55.83 -27.61
N LYS A 102 1.24 55.80 -27.45
CA LYS A 102 0.60 55.27 -26.23
C LYS A 102 0.90 53.78 -26.03
N ALA A 103 0.73 52.97 -27.07
CA ALA A 103 1.03 51.55 -27.02
C ALA A 103 2.52 51.28 -26.71
N THR A 104 3.45 52.04 -27.31
CA THR A 104 4.88 51.94 -26.98
C THR A 104 5.17 52.32 -25.53
N ALA A 105 4.52 53.37 -25.01
CA ALA A 105 4.70 53.79 -23.62
C ALA A 105 4.15 52.77 -22.61
N GLU A 106 3.00 52.14 -22.91
CA GLU A 106 2.43 51.06 -22.11
C GLU A 106 3.34 49.83 -22.12
N TRP A 107 3.83 49.42 -23.29
CA TRP A 107 4.76 48.30 -23.42
C TRP A 107 6.07 48.52 -22.65
N GLU A 108 6.68 49.71 -22.73
CA GLU A 108 7.89 50.00 -21.95
C GLU A 108 7.62 50.04 -20.44
N ARG A 109 6.42 50.48 -20.01
CA ARG A 109 6.02 50.43 -18.60
C ARG A 109 5.90 48.98 -18.11
N GLU A 110 5.23 48.11 -18.87
CA GLU A 110 5.11 46.69 -18.54
C GLU A 110 6.47 45.99 -18.53
N ARG A 111 7.31 46.27 -19.54
CA ARG A 111 8.67 45.76 -19.60
C ARG A 111 9.50 46.19 -18.38
N GLY A 112 9.36 47.44 -17.94
CA GLY A 112 9.98 47.94 -16.71
C GLY A 112 9.48 47.22 -15.45
N GLN A 113 8.17 47.00 -15.34
CA GLN A 113 7.56 46.25 -14.23
C GLN A 113 8.07 44.81 -14.20
N LEU A 114 8.02 44.09 -15.33
CA LEU A 114 8.52 42.72 -15.43
C LEU A 114 10.00 42.63 -15.11
N LYS A 115 10.83 43.57 -15.60
CA LYS A 115 12.26 43.62 -15.26
C LYS A 115 12.49 43.82 -13.76
N SER A 116 11.68 44.67 -13.11
CA SER A 116 11.77 44.86 -11.66
C SER A 116 11.34 43.61 -10.87
N GLN A 117 10.34 42.87 -11.37
CA GLN A 117 9.91 41.60 -10.79
C GLN A 117 10.98 40.52 -10.95
N ILE A 118 11.62 40.42 -12.13
CA ILE A 118 12.75 39.53 -12.39
C ILE A 118 13.87 39.82 -11.38
N ASN A 119 14.30 41.07 -11.24
CA ASN A 119 15.36 41.42 -10.30
C ASN A 119 15.00 41.08 -8.83
N ARG A 120 13.73 41.26 -8.42
CA ARG A 120 13.26 40.87 -7.08
C ARG A 120 13.29 39.36 -6.89
N LEU A 121 12.85 38.59 -7.88
CA LEU A 121 12.84 37.14 -7.84
C LEU A 121 14.27 36.59 -7.87
N GLU A 122 15.16 37.14 -8.69
CA GLU A 122 16.58 36.79 -8.71
C GLU A 122 17.25 37.05 -7.35
N GLY A 123 16.96 38.19 -6.70
CA GLY A 123 17.44 38.49 -5.35
C GLY A 123 16.90 37.50 -4.30
N ALA A 124 15.61 37.19 -4.35
CA ALA A 124 14.98 36.22 -3.45
C ALA A 124 15.54 34.80 -3.64
N VAL A 125 15.81 34.38 -4.89
CA VAL A 125 16.44 33.10 -5.21
C VAL A 125 17.89 33.09 -4.74
N ALA A 126 18.66 34.15 -4.95
CA ALA A 126 20.04 34.24 -4.47
C ALA A 126 20.10 34.17 -2.93
N GLU A 127 19.16 34.82 -2.23
CA GLU A 127 19.05 34.73 -0.78
C GLU A 127 18.63 33.33 -0.31
N ALA A 128 17.67 32.71 -0.99
CA ALA A 128 17.26 31.33 -0.71
C ALA A 128 18.41 30.34 -0.93
N ILE A 129 19.19 30.49 -2.02
CA ILE A 129 20.39 29.71 -2.29
C ILE A 129 21.43 29.94 -1.19
N ALA A 130 21.68 31.19 -0.78
CA ALA A 130 22.64 31.50 0.28
C ALA A 130 22.22 30.91 1.65
N ARG A 131 20.91 30.89 1.95
CA ARG A 131 20.36 30.22 3.15
C ARG A 131 20.46 28.70 3.03
N ALA A 132 20.18 28.14 1.85
CA ALA A 132 20.24 26.71 1.61
C ALA A 132 21.68 26.17 1.58
N SER A 133 22.63 26.93 1.03
CA SER A 133 24.03 26.56 0.94
C SER A 133 24.75 26.61 2.28
N ASN A 134 24.19 27.32 3.27
CA ASN A 134 24.75 27.40 4.60
C ASN A 134 23.66 27.44 5.68
N PRO A 135 23.04 26.28 6.00
CA PRO A 135 22.00 26.20 7.02
C PRO A 135 22.46 26.68 8.40
N LEU A 136 23.77 26.67 8.67
CA LEU A 136 24.35 27.19 9.91
C LEU A 136 24.11 28.70 10.08
N ARG A 137 24.05 29.46 8.98
CA ARG A 137 23.83 30.91 9.03
C ARG A 137 22.44 31.29 9.53
N SER A 138 21.44 30.45 9.28
CA SER A 138 20.06 30.65 9.76
C SER A 138 19.92 30.42 11.27
N THR A 139 20.74 29.54 11.84
CA THR A 139 20.73 29.22 13.28
C THR A 139 21.68 30.11 14.08
N GLN A 140 22.55 30.84 13.41
CA GLN A 140 23.55 31.72 14.02
C GLN A 140 22.98 32.82 14.93
N PRO A 141 21.96 33.62 14.53
CA PRO A 141 21.42 34.65 15.43
C PRO A 141 20.79 34.04 16.69
N MET A 142 20.19 32.85 16.56
CA MET A 142 19.64 32.12 17.70
C MET A 142 20.78 31.65 18.64
N LYS A 143 21.87 31.10 18.10
CA LYS A 143 23.07 30.75 18.88
C LYS A 143 23.67 31.95 19.62
N GLU A 144 23.77 33.09 18.94
CA GLU A 144 24.26 34.35 19.55
C GLU A 144 23.37 34.79 20.72
N GLN A 145 22.05 34.67 20.60
CA GLN A 145 21.12 34.94 21.71
C GLN A 145 21.35 34.02 22.91
N PHE A 146 21.50 32.70 22.69
CA PHE A 146 21.80 31.75 23.76
C PHE A 146 23.13 32.05 24.45
N GLU A 147 24.15 32.43 23.68
CA GLU A 147 25.47 32.75 24.23
C GLU A 147 25.43 34.04 25.06
N ILE A 148 24.65 35.04 24.64
CA ILE A 148 24.41 36.26 25.41
C ILE A 148 23.71 35.95 26.73
N GLU A 149 22.63 35.16 26.71
CA GLU A 149 21.89 34.80 27.94
C GLU A 149 22.72 33.95 28.88
N LEU A 150 23.50 33.00 28.37
CA LEU A 150 24.39 32.17 29.19
C LEU A 150 25.48 33.01 29.86
N ASN A 151 26.07 33.96 29.13
CA ASN A 151 27.04 34.90 29.69
C ASN A 151 26.40 35.81 30.75
N ARG A 152 25.17 36.27 30.51
CA ARG A 152 24.42 37.08 31.48
C ARG A 152 24.16 36.30 32.78
N VAL A 153 23.64 35.08 32.68
CA VAL A 153 23.38 34.22 33.86
C VAL A 153 24.68 33.91 34.61
N ALA A 154 25.78 33.68 33.88
CA ALA A 154 27.09 33.48 34.49
C ALA A 154 27.56 34.73 35.25
N GLN A 155 27.39 35.92 34.69
CA GLN A 155 27.72 37.18 35.36
C GLN A 155 26.87 37.38 36.61
N GLU A 156 25.54 37.24 36.51
CA GLU A 156 24.61 37.37 37.64
C GLU A 156 24.96 36.39 38.77
N LYS A 157 25.32 35.14 38.43
CA LYS A 157 25.80 34.16 39.41
C LYS A 157 27.06 34.64 40.13
N THR A 158 28.07 35.11 39.39
CA THR A 158 29.32 35.59 40.00
C THR A 158 29.10 36.81 40.90
N GLU A 159 28.19 37.71 40.53
CA GLU A 159 27.85 38.88 41.34
C GLU A 159 27.17 38.49 42.65
N ILE A 160 26.24 37.54 42.61
CA ILE A 160 25.55 37.01 43.80
C ILE A 160 26.53 36.26 44.71
N GLU A 161 27.43 35.44 44.16
CA GLU A 161 28.49 34.78 44.93
C GLU A 161 29.41 35.78 45.63
N GLN A 162 29.80 36.86 44.94
CA GLN A 162 30.57 37.93 45.55
C GLN A 162 29.78 38.68 46.63
N ALA A 163 28.50 38.96 46.41
CA ALA A 163 27.64 39.59 47.41
C ALA A 163 27.52 38.71 48.66
N PHE A 164 27.36 37.40 48.49
CA PHE A 164 27.36 36.42 49.58
C PHE A 164 28.66 36.45 50.39
N LEU A 165 29.82 36.49 49.72
CA LEU A 165 31.12 36.57 50.38
C LEU A 165 31.28 37.87 51.16
N ARG A 166 30.89 39.03 50.58
CA ARG A 166 30.94 40.33 51.26
C ARG A 166 30.06 40.35 52.50
N ALA A 167 28.82 39.87 52.38
CA ALA A 167 27.88 39.82 53.48
C ALA A 167 28.37 38.88 54.59
N LYS A 168 29.01 37.77 54.23
CA LYS A 168 29.68 36.88 55.21
C LYS A 168 30.80 37.59 55.97
N THR A 169 31.66 38.34 55.28
CA THR A 169 32.74 39.10 55.91
C THR A 169 32.20 40.19 56.83
N GLN A 170 31.15 40.91 56.42
CA GLN A 170 30.48 41.92 57.25
C GLN A 170 29.91 41.29 58.53
N TRP A 171 29.22 40.16 58.41
CA TRP A 171 28.71 39.41 59.55
C TRP A 171 29.82 39.00 60.54
N GLU A 172 30.94 38.48 60.04
CA GLU A 172 32.09 38.10 60.89
C GLU A 172 32.68 39.30 61.63
N GLN A 173 32.74 40.47 60.98
CA GLN A 173 33.20 41.72 61.59
C GLN A 173 32.23 42.23 62.68
N GLU A 174 30.92 42.25 62.40
CA GLU A 174 29.90 42.64 63.38
C GLU A 174 29.90 41.71 64.60
N LYS A 175 30.00 40.40 64.38
CA LYS A 175 30.12 39.39 65.44
C LYS A 175 31.35 39.64 66.30
N LEU A 176 32.51 39.94 65.71
CA LEU A 176 33.74 40.28 66.44
C LEU A 176 33.56 41.56 67.26
N LYS A 177 32.92 42.59 66.70
CA LYS A 177 32.66 43.86 67.39
C LYS A 177 31.77 43.66 68.61
N ILE A 178 30.62 43.01 68.45
CA ILE A 178 29.65 42.77 69.53
C ILE A 178 30.27 41.88 70.63
N THR A 179 30.97 40.81 70.25
CA THR A 179 31.65 39.95 71.24
C THR A 179 32.76 40.70 71.98
N GLY A 180 33.52 41.56 71.29
CA GLY A 180 34.50 42.45 71.91
C GLY A 180 33.89 43.42 72.92
N GLU A 181 32.75 44.03 72.59
CA GLU A 181 32.02 44.93 73.50
C GLU A 181 31.45 44.18 74.71
N MET A 182 30.89 42.98 74.53
CA MET A 182 30.45 42.13 75.64
C MET A 182 31.60 41.76 76.60
N VAL A 183 32.77 41.41 76.07
CA VAL A 183 33.96 41.11 76.89
C VAL A 183 34.41 42.35 77.66
N LYS A 184 34.41 43.54 77.05
CA LYS A 184 34.73 44.80 77.73
C LYS A 184 33.75 45.10 78.87
N LEU A 185 32.45 44.93 78.64
CA LEU A 185 31.43 45.14 79.67
C LEU A 185 31.59 44.15 80.84
N ARG A 186 31.84 42.87 80.56
CA ARG A 186 32.12 41.86 81.60
C ARG A 186 33.35 42.22 82.42
N ARG A 187 34.43 42.65 81.77
CA ARG A 187 35.67 43.06 82.45
C ARG A 187 35.46 44.32 83.29
N ALA A 188 34.72 45.31 82.80
CA ALA A 188 34.38 46.52 83.55
C ALA A 188 33.54 46.21 84.79
N ALA A 189 32.54 45.33 84.67
CA ALA A 189 31.74 44.87 85.81
C ALA A 189 32.60 44.17 86.88
N GLN A 190 33.56 43.34 86.45
CA GLN A 190 34.51 42.67 87.35
C GLN A 190 35.43 43.67 88.08
N ILE A 191 35.91 44.70 87.39
CA ILE A 191 36.76 45.76 88.00
C ILE A 191 35.97 46.59 89.02
N MET A 192 34.69 46.85 88.77
CA MET A 192 33.83 47.61 89.70
C MET A 192 33.39 46.82 90.94
N GLY A 193 33.95 45.63 91.17
CA GLY A 193 33.72 44.85 92.40
C GLY A 193 32.28 44.32 92.53
N GLN A 194 31.48 44.37 91.46
CA GLN A 194 30.22 43.62 91.46
C GLN A 194 30.56 42.13 91.44
N PRO A 195 30.14 41.36 92.46
CA PRO A 195 30.39 39.93 92.48
C PRO A 195 29.76 39.32 91.23
N LEU A 196 30.56 38.52 90.50
CA LEU A 196 30.06 37.72 89.38
C LEU A 196 28.77 37.02 89.84
N PRO A 197 27.61 37.30 89.20
CA PRO A 197 26.39 36.62 89.56
C PRO A 197 26.63 35.13 89.39
N LYS A 198 26.49 34.35 90.47
CA LYS A 198 26.32 32.90 90.36
C LYS A 198 25.19 32.65 89.37
N GLU A 199 25.36 31.69 88.47
CA GLU A 199 24.62 31.45 87.21
C GLU A 199 23.07 31.49 87.28
N ASP A 200 22.45 31.58 88.47
CA ASP A 200 21.01 31.45 88.68
C ASP A 200 20.25 32.76 88.99
N LYS A 201 20.85 33.95 88.94
CA LYS A 201 20.11 35.22 89.15
C LYS A 201 20.06 36.11 87.90
N PRO A 202 18.86 36.47 87.40
CA PRO A 202 18.66 37.16 86.12
C PRO A 202 18.86 38.68 86.18
N ASP A 203 19.68 39.19 87.10
CA ASP A 203 20.11 40.60 87.09
C ASP A 203 21.28 40.77 86.11
N VAL A 204 21.05 40.35 84.87
CA VAL A 204 21.96 40.62 83.75
C VAL A 204 21.88 42.12 83.48
N ASN A 205 23.02 42.80 83.59
CA ASN A 205 23.18 44.21 83.21
C ASN A 205 22.39 44.48 81.91
N PRO A 206 21.44 45.43 81.89
CA PRO A 206 20.53 45.63 80.76
C PRO A 206 21.28 45.81 79.44
N LYS A 207 22.46 46.44 79.46
CA LYS A 207 23.32 46.60 78.27
C LYS A 207 23.83 45.28 77.70
N THR A 208 24.14 44.30 78.56
CA THR A 208 24.57 42.96 78.11
C THR A 208 23.40 42.22 77.46
N ARG A 209 22.20 42.32 78.05
CA ARG A 209 20.97 41.73 77.49
C ARG A 209 20.60 42.37 76.15
N ASP A 210 20.74 43.68 76.02
CA ASP A 210 20.51 44.39 74.76
C ASP A 210 21.50 43.96 73.67
N LEU A 211 22.79 43.82 73.98
CA LEU A 211 23.79 43.30 73.04
C LEU A 211 23.55 41.83 72.66
N GLU A 212 23.10 41.00 73.60
CA GLU A 212 22.71 39.61 73.31
C GLU A 212 21.49 39.54 72.41
N ASN A 213 20.49 40.39 72.63
CA ASN A 213 19.32 40.50 71.76
C ASN A 213 19.72 40.99 70.36
N GLN A 214 20.57 42.03 70.28
CA GLN A 214 21.12 42.53 69.01
C GLN A 214 21.89 41.44 68.26
N LEU A 215 22.70 40.63 68.95
CA LEU A 215 23.42 39.50 68.35
C LEU A 215 22.47 38.42 67.82
N LYS A 216 21.38 38.12 68.54
CA LYS A 216 20.36 37.17 68.10
C LYS A 216 19.60 37.69 66.88
N GLU A 217 19.21 38.96 66.89
CA GLU A 217 18.54 39.61 65.76
C GLU A 217 19.45 39.67 64.53
N SER A 218 20.71 40.05 64.70
CA SER A 218 21.67 40.11 63.59
C SER A 218 21.98 38.72 63.04
N HIS A 219 22.11 37.70 63.91
CA HIS A 219 22.23 36.30 63.48
C HIS A 219 21.00 35.81 62.71
N ALA A 220 19.79 36.18 63.15
CA ALA A 220 18.55 35.82 62.46
C ALA A 220 18.47 36.48 61.09
N LYS A 221 18.81 37.78 60.98
CA LYS A 221 18.88 38.51 59.70
C LYS A 221 19.90 37.89 58.75
N TRP A 222 21.12 37.65 59.23
CA TRP A 222 22.16 36.96 58.46
C TRP A 222 21.73 35.57 57.99
N SER A 223 21.06 34.79 58.86
CA SER A 223 20.58 33.46 58.48
C SER A 223 19.52 33.53 57.39
N ALA A 224 18.59 34.49 57.47
CA ALA A 224 17.56 34.71 56.46
C ALA A 224 18.16 35.18 55.11
N GLU A 225 19.09 36.13 55.13
CA GLU A 225 19.81 36.59 53.93
C GLU A 225 20.62 35.46 53.27
N ARG A 226 21.35 34.68 54.08
CA ARG A 226 22.07 33.49 53.60
C ARG A 226 21.12 32.49 52.95
N GLU A 227 19.96 32.22 53.55
CA GLU A 227 18.98 31.29 52.99
C GLU A 227 18.42 31.84 51.67
N GLN A 228 18.13 33.13 51.58
CA GLN A 228 17.67 33.78 50.36
C GLN A 228 18.73 33.71 49.24
N LEU A 229 19.98 34.07 49.53
CA LEU A 229 21.08 33.99 48.57
C LEU A 229 21.33 32.54 48.12
N ALA A 230 21.25 31.57 49.03
CA ALA A 230 21.38 30.16 48.68
C ALA A 230 20.24 29.68 47.77
N LYS A 231 19.00 30.13 48.00
CA LYS A 231 17.86 29.84 47.11
C LYS A 231 18.07 30.45 45.72
N GLU A 232 18.57 31.67 45.63
CA GLU A 232 18.82 32.34 44.35
C GLU A 232 19.97 31.68 43.57
N ILE A 233 21.07 31.34 44.24
CA ILE A 233 22.16 30.56 43.62
C ILE A 233 21.63 29.24 43.08
N HIS A 234 20.81 28.51 43.86
CA HIS A 234 20.24 27.25 43.40
C HIS A 234 19.31 27.43 42.19
N ARG A 235 18.50 28.49 42.18
CA ARG A 235 17.63 28.85 41.04
C ARG A 235 18.45 29.12 39.78
N LEU A 236 19.51 29.93 39.88
CA LEU A 236 20.38 30.24 38.74
C LEU A 236 21.12 29.00 38.23
N GLU A 237 21.53 28.09 39.11
CA GLU A 237 22.10 26.80 38.71
C GLU A 237 21.12 25.93 37.95
N GLN A 238 19.84 25.90 38.34
CA GLN A 238 18.80 25.17 37.62
C GLN A 238 18.57 25.78 36.23
N VAL A 239 18.48 27.11 36.12
CA VAL A 239 18.33 27.82 34.84
C VAL A 239 19.54 27.60 33.94
N SER A 240 20.77 27.67 34.48
CA SER A 240 21.99 27.36 33.73
C SER A 240 21.98 25.94 33.17
N ARG A 241 21.59 24.94 33.98
CA ARG A 241 21.49 23.54 33.52
C ARG A 241 20.44 23.36 32.43
N HIS A 242 19.32 24.07 32.54
CA HIS A 242 18.27 24.05 31.53
C HIS A 242 18.78 24.58 30.18
N TRP A 243 19.43 25.75 30.18
CA TRP A 243 20.04 26.31 28.96
C TRP A 243 21.15 25.42 28.39
N ASP A 244 21.96 24.76 29.23
CA ASP A 244 22.96 23.79 28.75
C ASP A 244 22.33 22.59 28.03
N ILE A 245 21.18 22.11 28.50
CA ILE A 245 20.43 21.03 27.85
C ILE A 245 19.90 21.51 26.49
N GLU A 246 19.26 22.69 26.45
CA GLU A 246 18.74 23.25 25.19
C GLU A 246 19.87 23.50 24.17
N ARG A 247 21.02 23.99 24.63
CA ARG A 247 22.21 24.17 23.79
C ARG A 247 22.69 22.85 23.18
N ARG A 248 22.70 21.76 23.96
CA ARG A 248 23.06 20.42 23.45
C ARG A 248 22.05 19.95 22.41
N GLN A 249 20.75 20.07 22.69
CA GLN A 249 19.69 19.69 21.76
C GLN A 249 19.79 20.46 20.42
N LEU A 250 20.03 21.78 20.47
CA LEU A 250 20.22 22.60 19.28
C LEU A 250 21.49 22.23 18.51
N ASN A 251 22.58 21.88 19.20
CA ASN A 251 23.78 21.38 18.55
C ASN A 251 23.55 20.01 17.89
N ASP A 252 22.82 19.11 18.53
CA ASP A 252 22.44 17.81 17.96
C ASP A 252 21.58 18.01 16.71
N HIS A 253 20.57 18.90 16.76
CA HIS A 253 19.75 19.26 15.60
C HIS A 253 20.57 19.89 14.47
N ALA A 254 21.50 20.80 14.80
CA ALA A 254 22.41 21.38 13.81
C ALA A 254 23.31 20.32 13.16
N GLY A 255 23.79 19.35 13.94
CA GLY A 255 24.55 18.20 13.43
C GLY A 255 23.73 17.32 12.49
N GLN A 256 22.48 17.01 12.85
CA GLN A 256 21.56 16.26 11.98
C GLN A 256 21.28 17.00 10.67
N LEU A 257 21.05 18.32 10.73
CA LEU A 257 20.81 19.15 9.55
C LEU A 257 22.03 19.20 8.63
N GLN A 258 23.24 19.30 9.19
CA GLN A 258 24.48 19.24 8.43
C GLN A 258 24.66 17.87 7.74
N GLN A 259 24.37 16.76 8.42
CA GLN A 259 24.41 15.44 7.81
C GLN A 259 23.37 15.29 6.67
N ALA A 260 22.15 15.79 6.87
CA ALA A 260 21.12 15.78 5.83
C ALA A 260 21.54 16.60 4.61
N PHE A 261 22.15 17.77 4.82
CA PHE A 261 22.69 18.60 3.75
C PHE A 261 23.78 17.89 2.95
N VAL A 262 24.75 17.26 3.61
CA VAL A 262 25.81 16.48 2.94
C VAL A 262 25.23 15.32 2.13
N LYS A 263 24.23 14.60 2.67
CA LYS A 263 23.52 13.53 1.94
C LYS A 263 22.79 14.08 0.71
N ALA A 264 22.08 15.19 0.83
CA ALA A 264 21.39 15.82 -0.28
C ALA A 264 22.37 16.31 -1.36
N GLN A 265 23.50 16.89 -0.98
CA GLN A 265 24.55 17.30 -1.90
C GLN A 265 25.16 16.12 -2.65
N ALA A 266 25.43 15.01 -1.96
CA ALA A 266 25.88 13.77 -2.60
C ALA A 266 24.84 13.25 -3.60
N GLN A 267 23.55 13.26 -3.24
CA GLN A 267 22.48 12.88 -4.16
C GLN A 267 22.43 13.78 -5.42
N ILE A 268 22.51 15.10 -5.25
CA ILE A 268 22.56 16.03 -6.39
C ILE A 268 23.75 15.70 -7.30
N GLN A 269 24.94 15.46 -6.74
CA GLN A 269 26.10 15.05 -7.52
C GLN A 269 25.90 13.72 -8.24
N THR A 270 25.22 12.75 -7.63
CA THR A 270 24.88 11.49 -8.32
C THR A 270 23.91 11.70 -9.48
N TYR A 271 22.91 12.57 -9.32
CA TYR A 271 21.98 12.92 -10.40
C TYR A 271 22.68 13.72 -11.51
N GLU A 272 23.55 14.66 -11.16
CA GLU A 272 24.37 15.40 -12.13
C GLU A 272 25.33 14.48 -12.87
N ALA A 273 25.97 13.54 -12.17
CA ALA A 273 26.82 12.53 -12.79
C ALA A 273 26.02 11.60 -13.71
N ALA A 274 24.81 11.19 -13.33
CA ALA A 274 23.91 10.42 -14.18
C ALA A 274 23.41 11.21 -15.39
N ALA A 275 23.17 12.52 -15.24
CA ALA A 275 22.77 13.42 -16.32
C ALA A 275 23.93 13.76 -17.27
N ARG A 276 25.16 13.83 -16.74
CA ARG A 276 26.40 14.02 -17.50
C ARG A 276 26.98 12.73 -18.05
N ALA A 277 26.57 11.57 -17.54
CA ALA A 277 26.91 10.30 -18.13
C ALA A 277 26.59 10.40 -19.62
N PRO A 278 27.54 10.08 -20.50
CA PRO A 278 27.32 10.21 -21.93
C PRO A 278 26.03 9.46 -22.23
N LYS A 279 25.02 10.20 -22.73
CA LYS A 279 23.83 9.57 -23.30
C LYS A 279 24.36 8.40 -24.13
N PRO A 280 23.86 7.16 -23.94
CA PRO A 280 24.34 6.01 -24.70
C PRO A 280 24.44 6.48 -26.14
N SER A 281 25.63 6.35 -26.73
CA SER A 281 25.95 7.01 -28.00
C SER A 281 24.79 6.75 -28.98
N GLU A 282 24.48 7.69 -29.87
CA GLU A 282 23.42 7.43 -30.87
C GLU A 282 23.61 6.08 -31.56
N ALA A 283 24.86 5.60 -31.68
CA ALA A 283 25.21 4.25 -32.10
C ALA A 283 24.68 3.11 -31.19
N GLN A 284 24.77 3.22 -29.87
CA GLN A 284 24.16 2.25 -28.94
C GLN A 284 22.63 2.31 -28.96
N VAL A 285 22.05 3.50 -29.08
CA VAL A 285 20.59 3.65 -29.21
C VAL A 285 20.10 3.06 -30.54
N GLU A 286 20.82 3.28 -31.63
CA GLU A 286 20.53 2.67 -32.93
C GLU A 286 20.76 1.16 -32.92
N GLN A 287 21.78 0.66 -32.22
CA GLN A 287 21.99 -0.78 -32.04
C GLN A 287 20.83 -1.42 -31.27
N LEU A 288 20.40 -0.82 -30.15
CA LEU A 288 19.24 -1.29 -29.39
C LEU A 288 17.94 -1.20 -30.20
N ARG A 289 17.79 -0.19 -31.08
CA ARG A 289 16.66 -0.11 -32.02
C ARG A 289 16.68 -1.24 -33.03
N ARG A 290 17.84 -1.55 -33.63
CA ARG A 290 17.99 -2.67 -34.56
C ARG A 290 17.74 -4.01 -33.89
N GLU A 291 18.22 -4.20 -32.66
CA GLU A 291 17.95 -5.39 -31.87
C GLU A 291 16.46 -5.52 -31.55
N LYS A 292 15.80 -4.43 -31.14
CA LYS A 292 14.35 -4.40 -30.94
C LYS A 292 13.58 -4.74 -32.22
N GLU A 293 13.96 -4.15 -33.36
CA GLU A 293 13.33 -4.44 -34.66
C GLU A 293 13.56 -5.89 -35.09
N GLY A 294 14.74 -6.45 -34.83
CA GLY A 294 15.07 -7.86 -35.07
C GLY A 294 14.19 -8.80 -34.25
N LEU A 295 14.12 -8.58 -32.94
CA LEU A 295 13.26 -9.37 -32.04
C LEU A 295 11.77 -9.24 -32.40
N GLN A 296 11.35 -8.05 -32.85
CA GLN A 296 9.97 -7.84 -33.28
C GLN A 296 9.63 -8.60 -34.56
N LYS A 297 10.58 -8.73 -35.51
CA LYS A 297 10.42 -9.58 -36.70
C LYS A 297 10.39 -11.05 -36.33
N GLU A 298 11.29 -11.50 -35.46
CA GLU A 298 11.32 -12.89 -35.00
C GLU A 298 10.02 -13.27 -34.27
N LEU A 299 9.47 -12.37 -33.45
CA LEU A 299 8.18 -12.57 -32.80
C LEU A 299 7.03 -12.64 -33.82
N GLN A 300 7.06 -11.84 -34.89
CA GLN A 300 6.06 -11.93 -35.96
C GLN A 300 6.17 -13.22 -36.76
N GLU A 301 7.40 -13.69 -37.05
CA GLU A 301 7.66 -14.93 -37.77
C GLU A 301 7.23 -16.15 -36.96
N THR A 302 7.61 -16.23 -35.68
CA THR A 302 7.17 -17.29 -34.76
C THR A 302 5.65 -17.30 -34.59
N ARG A 303 5.00 -16.13 -34.51
CA ARG A 303 3.54 -16.04 -34.46
C ARG A 303 2.89 -16.56 -35.74
N ARG A 304 3.43 -16.22 -36.91
CA ARG A 304 2.94 -16.75 -38.20
C ARG A 304 3.14 -18.26 -38.31
N ALA A 305 4.29 -18.77 -37.87
CA ALA A 305 4.56 -20.20 -37.84
C ALA A 305 3.58 -20.94 -36.93
N TRP A 306 3.34 -20.42 -35.73
CA TRP A 306 2.37 -20.97 -34.79
C TRP A 306 0.94 -20.92 -35.33
N GLU A 307 0.54 -19.83 -35.98
CA GLU A 307 -0.76 -19.73 -36.65
C GLU A 307 -0.90 -20.75 -37.79
N ALA A 308 0.17 -20.98 -38.57
CA ALA A 308 0.18 -21.99 -39.62
C ALA A 308 0.05 -23.42 -39.06
N GLU A 309 0.81 -23.77 -38.03
CA GLU A 309 0.69 -25.06 -37.33
C GLU A 309 -0.71 -25.26 -36.74
N ARG A 310 -1.28 -24.22 -36.12
CA ARG A 310 -2.63 -24.26 -35.58
C ARG A 310 -3.67 -24.53 -36.67
N GLN A 311 -3.53 -23.93 -37.86
CA GLN A 311 -4.42 -24.23 -38.99
C GLN A 311 -4.23 -25.66 -39.50
N GLN A 312 -3.00 -26.15 -39.61
CA GLN A 312 -2.72 -27.53 -40.00
C GLN A 312 -3.36 -28.54 -39.04
N LEU A 313 -3.17 -28.35 -37.73
CA LEU A 313 -3.79 -29.20 -36.71
C LEU A 313 -5.31 -29.12 -36.76
N LYS A 314 -5.89 -27.95 -37.03
CA LYS A 314 -7.34 -27.80 -37.20
C LYS A 314 -7.85 -28.59 -38.41
N THR A 315 -7.17 -28.51 -39.55
CA THR A 315 -7.54 -29.30 -40.74
C THR A 315 -7.41 -30.80 -40.50
N GLU A 316 -6.44 -31.23 -39.69
CA GLU A 316 -6.25 -32.63 -39.34
C GLU A 316 -7.35 -33.13 -38.37
N ILE A 317 -7.76 -32.29 -37.41
CA ILE A 317 -8.91 -32.57 -36.55
C ILE A 317 -10.18 -32.73 -37.40
N GLU A 318 -10.47 -31.79 -38.30
CA GLU A 318 -11.64 -31.87 -39.18
C GLU A 318 -11.60 -33.14 -40.06
N ARG A 319 -10.41 -33.53 -40.54
CA ARG A 319 -10.20 -34.78 -41.28
C ARG A 319 -10.50 -36.01 -40.43
N LEU A 320 -10.00 -36.06 -39.20
CA LEU A 320 -10.20 -37.17 -38.27
C LEU A 320 -11.66 -37.25 -37.80
N GLU A 321 -12.29 -36.14 -37.50
CA GLU A 321 -13.73 -36.05 -37.19
C GLU A 321 -14.57 -36.60 -38.34
N GLY A 322 -14.24 -36.22 -39.59
CA GLY A 322 -14.87 -36.78 -40.78
C GLY A 322 -14.66 -38.29 -40.94
N GLN A 323 -13.50 -38.83 -40.54
CA GLN A 323 -13.25 -40.28 -40.53
C GLN A 323 -14.06 -40.99 -39.45
N ILE A 324 -14.10 -40.43 -38.23
CA ILE A 324 -14.90 -40.96 -37.12
C ILE A 324 -16.38 -40.97 -37.50
N GLN A 325 -16.89 -39.89 -38.09
CA GLN A 325 -18.29 -39.81 -38.54
C GLN A 325 -18.62 -40.91 -39.56
N ARG A 326 -17.73 -41.16 -40.54
CA ARG A 326 -17.93 -42.24 -41.53
C ARG A 326 -17.90 -43.64 -40.90
N VAL A 327 -17.02 -43.86 -39.92
CA VAL A 327 -16.95 -45.13 -39.18
C VAL A 327 -18.18 -45.31 -38.30
N SER A 328 -18.67 -44.24 -37.66
CA SER A 328 -19.91 -44.28 -36.89
C SER A 328 -21.10 -44.60 -37.79
N GLU A 329 -21.23 -43.95 -38.95
CA GLU A 329 -22.30 -44.22 -39.90
C GLU A 329 -22.23 -45.64 -40.49
N SER A 330 -21.03 -46.17 -40.73
CA SER A 330 -20.87 -47.55 -41.18
C SER A 330 -21.20 -48.54 -40.07
N GLN A 331 -20.79 -48.27 -38.82
CA GLN A 331 -21.14 -49.07 -37.66
C GLN A 331 -22.65 -49.08 -37.43
N ASP A 332 -23.32 -47.93 -37.51
CA ASP A 332 -24.78 -47.84 -37.37
C ASP A 332 -25.51 -48.61 -38.46
N ARG A 333 -25.02 -48.59 -39.70
CA ARG A 333 -25.56 -49.40 -40.80
C ARG A 333 -25.39 -50.89 -40.54
N VAL A 334 -24.17 -51.32 -40.19
CA VAL A 334 -23.88 -52.73 -39.87
C VAL A 334 -24.70 -53.19 -38.66
N SER A 335 -24.81 -52.38 -37.62
CA SER A 335 -25.64 -52.68 -36.45
C SER A 335 -27.12 -52.80 -36.81
N LYS A 336 -27.67 -51.91 -37.65
CA LYS A 336 -29.05 -52.03 -38.16
C LYS A 336 -29.24 -53.30 -38.99
N GLU A 337 -28.31 -53.62 -39.88
CA GLU A 337 -28.35 -54.84 -40.68
C GLU A 337 -28.32 -56.11 -39.80
N ILE A 338 -27.46 -56.14 -38.78
CA ILE A 338 -27.41 -57.25 -37.81
C ILE A 338 -28.73 -57.36 -37.05
N VAL A 339 -29.29 -56.24 -36.56
CA VAL A 339 -30.59 -56.25 -35.86
C VAL A 339 -31.72 -56.74 -36.77
N ASP A 340 -31.75 -56.32 -38.04
CA ASP A 340 -32.74 -56.76 -39.01
C ASP A 340 -32.57 -58.26 -39.36
N GLN A 341 -31.34 -58.75 -39.47
CA GLN A 341 -31.06 -60.18 -39.65
C GLN A 341 -31.51 -61.00 -38.43
N LEU A 342 -31.19 -60.56 -37.21
CA LEU A 342 -31.66 -61.22 -35.99
C LEU A 342 -33.19 -61.22 -35.93
N ARG A 343 -33.85 -60.10 -36.24
CA ARG A 343 -35.33 -60.04 -36.30
C ARG A 343 -35.90 -61.05 -37.29
N LYS A 344 -35.33 -61.15 -38.49
CA LYS A 344 -35.75 -62.15 -39.50
C LYS A 344 -35.55 -63.58 -39.00
N GLN A 345 -34.43 -63.88 -38.34
CA GLN A 345 -34.18 -65.20 -37.76
C GLN A 345 -35.16 -65.55 -36.63
N TYR A 346 -35.47 -64.59 -35.75
CA TYR A 346 -36.48 -64.79 -34.69
C TYR A 346 -37.88 -64.97 -35.25
N GLU A 347 -38.27 -64.17 -36.25
CA GLU A 347 -39.56 -64.29 -36.93
C GLU A 347 -39.68 -65.66 -37.62
N GLN A 348 -38.61 -66.12 -38.29
CA GLN A 348 -38.57 -67.45 -38.91
C GLN A 348 -38.71 -68.56 -37.86
N ARG A 349 -37.92 -68.52 -36.78
CA ARG A 349 -38.04 -69.52 -35.70
C ARG A 349 -39.40 -69.49 -35.02
N LEU A 350 -40.01 -68.31 -34.88
CA LEU A 350 -41.36 -68.17 -34.34
C LEU A 350 -42.39 -68.81 -35.28
N GLN A 351 -42.27 -68.62 -36.59
CA GLN A 351 -43.13 -69.27 -37.58
C GLN A 351 -42.94 -70.79 -37.59
N GLU A 352 -41.70 -71.28 -37.53
CA GLU A 352 -41.39 -72.72 -37.40
C GLU A 352 -42.02 -73.29 -36.12
N ALA A 353 -41.85 -72.63 -34.96
CA ALA A 353 -42.45 -73.05 -33.70
C ALA A 353 -43.99 -73.02 -33.75
N ILE A 354 -44.61 -72.06 -34.45
CA ILE A 354 -46.06 -72.03 -34.69
C ILE A 354 -46.49 -73.22 -35.56
N GLN A 355 -45.72 -73.56 -36.60
CA GLN A 355 -46.00 -74.73 -37.45
C GLN A 355 -45.87 -76.02 -36.66
N GLU A 356 -44.80 -76.21 -35.90
CA GLU A 356 -44.60 -77.36 -35.01
C GLU A 356 -45.72 -77.44 -33.96
N LYS A 357 -46.09 -76.32 -33.33
CA LYS A 357 -47.22 -76.27 -32.40
C LYS A 357 -48.54 -76.68 -33.08
N ASN A 358 -48.78 -76.25 -34.31
CA ASN A 358 -49.97 -76.64 -35.07
C ASN A 358 -49.94 -78.12 -35.44
N GLN A 359 -48.77 -78.66 -35.83
CA GLN A 359 -48.59 -80.09 -36.09
C GLN A 359 -48.83 -80.92 -34.83
N LEU A 360 -48.22 -80.54 -33.70
CA LEU A 360 -48.42 -81.18 -32.40
C LEU A 360 -49.87 -81.03 -31.92
N ALA A 361 -50.51 -79.89 -32.12
CA ALA A 361 -51.93 -79.71 -31.81
C ALA A 361 -52.81 -80.62 -32.67
N GLY A 362 -52.49 -80.78 -33.96
CA GLY A 362 -53.16 -81.72 -34.86
C GLY A 362 -52.94 -83.18 -34.45
N GLN A 363 -51.70 -83.55 -34.09
CA GLN A 363 -51.35 -84.86 -33.55
C GLN A 363 -52.02 -85.13 -32.21
N LEU A 364 -52.13 -84.12 -31.34
CA LEU A 364 -52.87 -84.22 -30.09
C LEU A 364 -54.36 -84.30 -30.33
N GLN A 365 -54.93 -83.58 -31.30
CA GLN A 365 -56.34 -83.73 -31.67
C GLN A 365 -56.62 -85.13 -32.22
N SER A 366 -55.74 -85.67 -33.08
CA SER A 366 -55.89 -87.03 -33.60
C SER A 366 -55.67 -88.08 -32.51
N ALA A 367 -54.66 -87.94 -31.66
CA ALA A 367 -54.41 -88.79 -30.51
C ALA A 367 -55.54 -88.69 -29.48
N ASN A 368 -56.12 -87.52 -29.26
CA ASN A 368 -57.25 -87.33 -28.36
C ASN A 368 -58.55 -87.84 -28.99
N ALA A 369 -58.70 -87.82 -30.31
CA ALA A 369 -59.79 -88.51 -31.00
C ALA A 369 -59.64 -90.04 -30.93
N LEU A 370 -58.41 -90.56 -31.05
CA LEU A 370 -58.10 -91.98 -30.84
C LEU A 370 -58.31 -92.38 -29.38
N LEU A 371 -57.86 -91.57 -28.43
CA LEU A 371 -58.08 -91.80 -27.00
C LEU A 371 -59.55 -91.61 -26.63
N GLN A 372 -60.30 -90.70 -27.24
CA GLN A 372 -61.75 -90.62 -27.04
C GLN A 372 -62.44 -91.85 -27.62
N ALA A 373 -61.98 -92.36 -28.77
CA ALA A 373 -62.43 -93.63 -29.34
C ALA A 373 -62.08 -94.83 -28.43
N GLU A 374 -60.93 -94.82 -27.76
CA GLU A 374 -60.53 -95.84 -26.78
C GLU A 374 -61.13 -95.65 -25.38
N ARG A 375 -61.51 -94.41 -25.00
CA ARG A 375 -62.09 -94.06 -23.68
C ARG A 375 -63.57 -94.39 -23.57
N THR A 376 -64.24 -94.66 -24.69
CA THR A 376 -65.44 -95.51 -24.73
C THR A 376 -65.02 -96.96 -25.00
N PRO A 377 -64.63 -97.81 -24.01
CA PRO A 377 -64.97 -97.80 -22.58
C PRO A 377 -63.78 -98.21 -21.66
N ARG A 378 -63.14 -97.27 -20.97
CA ARG A 378 -62.22 -97.63 -19.86
C ARG A 378 -62.01 -96.47 -18.89
N ASN A 379 -62.97 -96.29 -18.00
CA ASN A 379 -62.82 -95.53 -16.76
C ASN A 379 -62.49 -96.53 -15.64
N ALA A 380 -61.22 -96.67 -15.26
CA ALA A 380 -60.76 -97.00 -13.90
C ALA A 380 -59.23 -97.25 -13.84
N MET A 381 -58.58 -96.49 -12.94
CA MET A 381 -57.32 -96.77 -12.22
C MET A 381 -55.97 -96.61 -12.92
N GLN A 382 -55.20 -95.62 -12.43
CA GLN A 382 -53.82 -95.69 -11.88
C GLN A 382 -53.33 -94.23 -11.78
N THR A 383 -53.12 -93.59 -10.62
CA THR A 383 -52.31 -93.92 -9.43
C THR A 383 -50.80 -93.89 -9.72
N GLU A 384 -50.17 -92.83 -9.19
CA GLU A 384 -48.81 -92.76 -8.61
C GLU A 384 -47.58 -92.96 -9.50
N ASN A 385 -46.74 -91.92 -9.61
CA ASN A 385 -45.41 -91.89 -8.99
C ASN A 385 -44.53 -90.75 -9.53
N SER A 386 -44.12 -89.84 -8.65
CA SER A 386 -42.75 -89.29 -8.62
C SER A 386 -42.53 -88.61 -7.27
N GLY A 387 -42.29 -89.43 -6.24
CA GLY A 387 -41.78 -88.95 -4.95
C GLY A 387 -40.38 -88.39 -5.14
N PHE A 388 -40.16 -87.15 -4.72
CA PHE A 388 -38.84 -86.53 -4.66
C PHE A 388 -38.05 -87.16 -3.50
N ASP A 389 -36.89 -87.72 -3.80
CA ASP A 389 -35.99 -88.33 -2.82
C ASP A 389 -35.34 -87.25 -1.93
N ILE A 390 -35.96 -86.99 -0.78
CA ILE A 390 -35.55 -85.97 0.19
C ILE A 390 -34.08 -86.11 0.60
N THR A 391 -33.54 -87.33 0.57
CA THR A 391 -32.15 -87.61 0.97
C THR A 391 -31.14 -87.11 -0.08
N ALA A 392 -31.45 -87.23 -1.36
CA ALA A 392 -30.63 -86.71 -2.45
C ALA A 392 -30.55 -85.18 -2.44
N ILE A 393 -31.64 -84.53 -2.01
CA ILE A 393 -31.73 -83.07 -1.90
C ILE A 393 -30.91 -82.55 -0.72
N GLU A 394 -30.97 -83.22 0.44
CA GLU A 394 -30.14 -82.83 1.59
C GLU A 394 -28.64 -82.99 1.31
N ALA A 395 -28.25 -84.02 0.56
CA ALA A 395 -26.88 -84.20 0.09
C ALA A 395 -26.44 -83.04 -0.83
N GLU A 396 -27.33 -82.60 -1.74
CA GLU A 396 -27.04 -81.49 -2.65
C GLU A 396 -26.94 -80.15 -1.91
N VAL A 397 -27.80 -79.90 -0.92
CA VAL A 397 -27.72 -78.72 -0.05
C VAL A 397 -26.38 -78.68 0.68
N SER A 398 -25.97 -79.78 1.32
CA SER A 398 -24.68 -79.85 2.02
C SER A 398 -23.48 -79.67 1.07
N ARG A 399 -23.56 -80.19 -0.15
CA ARG A 399 -22.52 -80.02 -1.18
C ARG A 399 -22.36 -78.54 -1.56
N VAL A 400 -23.47 -77.86 -1.85
CA VAL A 400 -23.46 -76.44 -2.24
C VAL A 400 -23.00 -75.55 -1.10
N GLU A 401 -23.40 -75.82 0.14
CA GLU A 401 -22.92 -75.09 1.32
C GLU A 401 -21.40 -75.24 1.52
N SER A 402 -20.84 -76.44 1.26
CA SER A 402 -19.40 -76.66 1.33
C SER A 402 -18.63 -75.86 0.28
N LEU A 403 -19.14 -75.81 -0.95
CA LEU A 403 -18.56 -75.01 -2.04
C LEU A 403 -18.58 -73.51 -1.74
N ILE A 404 -19.69 -73.00 -1.16
CA ILE A 404 -19.77 -71.60 -0.75
C ILE A 404 -18.71 -71.28 0.31
N LYS A 405 -18.50 -72.16 1.30
CA LYS A 405 -17.46 -71.98 2.32
C LYS A 405 -16.04 -71.97 1.73
N GLU A 406 -15.76 -72.84 0.77
CA GLU A 406 -14.47 -72.87 0.08
C GLU A 406 -14.21 -71.59 -0.72
N VAL A 407 -15.21 -71.11 -1.45
CA VAL A 407 -15.14 -69.84 -2.20
C VAL A 407 -14.91 -68.65 -1.25
N VAL A 408 -15.60 -68.61 -0.11
CA VAL A 408 -15.40 -67.54 0.89
C VAL A 408 -14.00 -67.60 1.51
N ALA A 409 -13.51 -68.80 1.86
CA ALA A 409 -12.16 -68.95 2.41
C ALA A 409 -11.08 -68.47 1.42
N LEU A 410 -11.26 -68.72 0.12
CA LEU A 410 -10.36 -68.24 -0.93
C LEU A 410 -10.46 -66.72 -1.16
N MET A 411 -11.61 -66.11 -0.86
CA MET A 411 -11.77 -64.64 -0.90
C MET A 411 -11.14 -63.95 0.31
N ASP A 412 -11.07 -64.62 1.46
CA ASP A 412 -10.51 -64.09 2.71
C ASP A 412 -8.97 -64.25 2.79
N ASP A 413 -8.34 -64.98 1.85
CA ASP A 413 -6.88 -65.09 1.73
C ASP A 413 -6.29 -63.77 1.18
N PRO A 414 -5.46 -63.05 1.97
CA PRO A 414 -4.90 -61.75 1.56
C PRO A 414 -3.97 -61.82 0.34
N ASP A 415 -3.49 -63.01 -0.03
CA ASP A 415 -2.61 -63.21 -1.18
C ASP A 415 -3.40 -63.42 -2.51
N THR A 416 -4.74 -63.43 -2.46
CA THR A 416 -5.59 -63.61 -3.65
C THR A 416 -5.77 -62.31 -4.44
N GLU A 417 -5.50 -62.35 -5.75
CA GLU A 417 -5.66 -61.19 -6.63
C GLU A 417 -7.11 -60.66 -6.69
N LEU A 418 -7.27 -59.34 -6.68
CA LEU A 418 -8.59 -58.68 -6.73
C LEU A 418 -9.46 -59.13 -7.92
N SER A 419 -8.85 -59.44 -9.07
CA SER A 419 -9.58 -59.93 -10.25
C SER A 419 -10.20 -61.32 -10.05
N THR A 420 -9.58 -62.13 -9.19
CA THR A 420 -10.08 -63.45 -8.77
C THR A 420 -11.17 -63.29 -7.72
N ILE A 421 -10.99 -62.36 -6.76
CA ILE A 421 -12.01 -62.03 -5.75
C ILE A 421 -13.32 -61.59 -6.43
N ILE A 422 -13.26 -60.72 -7.44
CA ILE A 422 -14.47 -60.26 -8.16
C ILE A 422 -15.18 -61.43 -8.87
N ARG A 423 -14.43 -62.32 -9.54
CA ARG A 423 -15.01 -63.50 -10.20
C ARG A 423 -15.64 -64.47 -9.19
N LYS A 424 -14.93 -64.73 -8.08
CA LYS A 424 -15.41 -65.61 -7.01
C LYS A 424 -16.60 -65.04 -6.25
N ASN A 425 -16.73 -63.73 -6.15
CA ASN A 425 -17.90 -63.09 -5.56
C ASN A 425 -19.17 -63.28 -6.41
N VAL A 426 -19.03 -63.28 -7.74
CA VAL A 426 -20.15 -63.60 -8.66
C VAL A 426 -20.53 -65.08 -8.52
N GLU A 427 -19.55 -65.98 -8.54
CA GLU A 427 -19.77 -67.43 -8.34
C GLU A 427 -20.47 -67.72 -7.01
N LYS A 428 -20.06 -67.05 -5.92
CA LYS A 428 -20.73 -67.12 -4.62
C LYS A 428 -22.19 -66.70 -4.71
N ALA A 429 -22.50 -65.58 -5.38
CA ALA A 429 -23.86 -65.09 -5.50
C ALA A 429 -24.75 -66.05 -6.31
N GLU A 430 -24.21 -66.68 -7.35
CA GLU A 430 -24.90 -67.70 -8.13
C GLU A 430 -25.21 -68.96 -7.29
N LEU A 431 -24.23 -69.44 -6.52
CA LEU A 431 -24.41 -70.58 -5.61
C LEU A 431 -25.43 -70.27 -4.50
N ASP A 432 -25.40 -69.06 -3.92
CA ASP A 432 -26.39 -68.60 -2.93
C ASP A 432 -27.81 -68.55 -3.53
N ALA A 433 -27.95 -68.10 -4.79
CA ALA A 433 -29.23 -68.06 -5.49
C ALA A 433 -29.76 -69.47 -5.79
N TYR A 434 -28.88 -70.38 -6.23
CA TYR A 434 -29.22 -71.78 -6.47
C TYR A 434 -29.66 -72.48 -5.17
N LEU A 435 -28.92 -72.29 -4.07
CA LEU A 435 -29.28 -72.81 -2.76
C LEU A 435 -30.64 -72.31 -2.28
N LYS A 436 -30.92 -71.00 -2.44
CA LYS A 436 -32.23 -70.42 -2.15
C LYS A 436 -33.34 -71.02 -3.02
N GLY A 437 -33.07 -71.27 -4.30
CA GLY A 437 -34.01 -71.91 -5.22
C GLY A 437 -34.37 -73.33 -4.80
N ILE A 438 -33.37 -74.14 -4.42
CA ILE A 438 -33.59 -75.48 -3.86
C ILE A 438 -34.43 -75.36 -2.57
N MET A 439 -34.03 -74.52 -1.61
CA MET A 439 -34.78 -74.35 -0.37
C MET A 439 -36.23 -73.90 -0.58
N PHE A 440 -36.47 -72.99 -1.54
CA PHE A 440 -37.80 -72.49 -1.89
C PHE A 440 -38.67 -73.59 -2.51
N ALA A 441 -38.14 -74.37 -3.47
CA ALA A 441 -38.87 -75.47 -4.11
C ALA A 441 -39.36 -76.53 -3.10
N PHE A 442 -38.64 -76.69 -1.98
CA PHE A 442 -38.98 -77.64 -0.91
C PHE A 442 -39.70 -77.01 0.29
N GLY A 443 -40.12 -75.74 0.20
CA GLY A 443 -40.88 -75.07 1.25
C GLY A 443 -40.12 -74.87 2.57
N ARG A 444 -38.79 -75.07 2.58
CA ARG A 444 -37.89 -74.80 3.72
C ARG A 444 -37.42 -73.34 3.66
N SER A 445 -38.36 -72.39 3.56
CA SER A 445 -38.08 -70.97 3.74
C SER A 445 -38.48 -70.57 5.15
N LYS A 446 -37.50 -70.23 6.00
CA LYS A 446 -37.75 -69.35 7.14
C LYS A 446 -37.04 -68.03 6.89
#